data_AF-A0A9W6WA05-F1
#
_entry.id   AF-A0A9W6WA05-F1
#
_cell.length_a   1.000
_cell.length_b   1.000
_cell.length_c   1.000
_cell.angle_alpha   90.00
_cell.angle_beta   90.00
_cell.angle_gamma   90.00
#
_symmetry.space_group_name_H-M   'P 1'
#
loop_
_entity.id
_entity.type
_entity.pdbx_description
1 polymer ?
#
loop_
_entity_poly.entity_id
_entity_poly.type
_entity_poly.pdbx_seq_one_letter_code
_entity_poly.pdbx_strand_id
1 'polypeptide(L)'
;MFASRVFQRSFSVSHKSQLTSTSSQLSKSLTTVLVTPGQGNFNVDSLALFNKYRDLPGVKSLLAEADESLPIDITQYIRDLSVVKEISNLGKASPLQKTSIQQPLLILTSKITNEILKELHGVDLFNLPPQSELKPDFMIGHSLGEISSLVLQDHLCFENGLKLAHKRGKLMEEIISKLTQSGSSNNVDDEAYTMMVLMFQSSIYQNLLKEMKKLSVLEDENTVGISNINNFQQIVISGKKYIISQKIEELKINLAKNHVWKGRIRPIDLNVKVPFHHPILRPIQNELSDLFDEYLDLDEELVVPVISNLNGEITTSLKGQVANIVEVTSKPVLFVNCLEKSLSETILKDSNDKQSKIRFINFGPGNVTHGIISKFINDYKIVRKLDIHDRIENLSLDNEANIEQVSKLYK
;
A
#
# COMPACT_ATOMS: atom_id res chain seq x y z
N MET A 1 40.80 55.14 26.31
CA MET A 1 42.17 54.57 26.27
C MET A 1 42.43 54.06 24.86
N PHE A 2 43.45 54.65 24.25
CA PHE A 2 44.18 54.37 23.00
C PHE A 2 43.66 53.32 22.00
N ALA A 3 43.36 53.82 20.81
CA ALA A 3 43.51 53.12 19.54
C ALA A 3 44.91 53.38 18.97
N SER A 4 45.57 52.36 18.39
CA SER A 4 46.30 52.47 17.11
C SER A 4 47.03 51.18 16.73
N ARG A 5 46.71 50.72 15.50
CA ARG A 5 47.53 50.05 14.47
C ARG A 5 48.38 48.81 14.84
N VAL A 6 48.27 47.75 14.04
CA VAL A 6 49.36 47.17 13.21
C VAL A 6 48.86 45.97 12.36
N PHE A 7 49.27 46.02 11.09
CA PHE A 7 49.45 45.05 10.00
C PHE A 7 48.98 43.58 10.02
N GLN A 8 48.54 43.18 8.81
CA GLN A 8 48.39 41.83 8.26
C GLN A 8 49.63 40.93 8.42
N ARG A 9 49.41 39.62 8.63
CA ARG A 9 50.02 38.54 7.85
C ARG A 9 49.31 37.19 8.08
N SER A 10 49.01 36.56 6.95
CA SER A 10 48.49 35.19 6.77
C SER A 10 49.43 34.11 7.31
N PHE A 11 48.86 33.10 7.98
CA PHE A 11 49.50 31.80 8.20
C PHE A 11 48.50 30.66 8.05
N SER A 12 48.74 29.81 7.05
CA SER A 12 48.22 28.46 6.94
C SER A 12 48.99 27.55 7.89
N VAL A 13 48.31 26.79 8.75
CA VAL A 13 48.87 25.61 9.41
C VAL A 13 47.83 24.50 9.38
N SER A 14 48.24 23.39 8.78
CA SER A 14 47.51 22.13 8.71
C SER A 14 47.38 21.50 10.10
N HIS A 15 46.18 21.03 10.43
CA HIS A 15 45.99 20.05 11.49
C HIS A 15 45.36 18.79 10.89
N LYS A 16 46.21 17.77 10.74
CA LYS A 16 45.80 16.37 10.59
C LYS A 16 45.04 15.98 11.86
N SER A 17 43.72 15.83 11.78
CA SER A 17 42.98 15.01 12.74
C SER A 17 42.91 13.59 12.19
N GLN A 18 43.65 12.68 12.84
CA GLN A 18 43.52 11.24 12.67
C GLN A 18 42.08 10.84 12.98
N LEU A 19 41.28 10.59 11.94
CA LEU A 19 40.05 9.81 12.08
C LEU A 19 40.47 8.34 12.12
N THR A 20 40.47 7.81 13.34
CA THR A 20 40.57 6.38 13.62
C THR A 20 39.45 5.64 12.92
N SER A 21 39.84 4.90 11.89
CA SER A 21 39.05 3.89 11.21
C SER A 21 38.82 2.70 12.14
N THR A 22 37.65 2.60 12.77
CA THR A 22 37.09 1.32 13.25
C THR A 22 35.60 1.48 13.57
N SER A 23 34.77 1.35 12.54
CA SER A 23 33.58 0.50 12.61
C SER A 23 33.27 0.11 11.17
N SER A 24 33.69 -1.08 10.77
CA SER A 24 33.07 -1.72 9.60
C SER A 24 31.59 -1.89 9.95
N GLN A 25 30.75 -0.95 9.52
CA GLN A 25 29.36 -1.25 9.28
C GLN A 25 29.39 -2.40 8.28
N LEU A 26 29.16 -3.63 8.76
CA LEU A 26 28.72 -4.70 7.89
C LEU A 26 27.42 -4.18 7.29
N SER A 27 27.49 -3.59 6.09
CA SER A 27 26.31 -3.22 5.33
C SER A 27 25.49 -4.49 5.22
N LYS A 28 24.32 -4.52 5.88
CA LYS A 28 23.40 -5.65 5.82
C LYS A 28 23.18 -5.93 4.33
N SER A 29 23.66 -7.08 3.85
CA SER A 29 23.59 -7.45 2.44
C SER A 29 22.15 -7.79 2.00
N LEU A 30 21.19 -7.76 2.93
CA LEU A 30 19.80 -8.01 2.67
C LEU A 30 18.94 -6.92 3.30
N THR A 31 18.09 -6.30 2.50
CA THR A 31 17.03 -5.42 2.98
C THR A 31 15.70 -6.15 2.98
N THR A 32 14.98 -6.11 4.09
CA THR A 32 13.65 -6.72 4.23
C THR A 32 12.56 -5.66 4.24
N VAL A 33 11.57 -5.82 3.38
CA VAL A 33 10.43 -4.92 3.20
C VAL A 33 9.14 -5.67 3.51
N LEU A 34 8.41 -5.22 4.53
CA LEU A 34 7.06 -5.75 4.78
C LEU A 34 6.06 -5.04 3.89
N VAL A 35 5.18 -5.81 3.26
CA VAL A 35 4.16 -5.27 2.36
C VAL A 35 2.79 -5.59 2.91
N THR A 36 2.06 -4.58 3.34
CA THR A 36 0.68 -4.73 3.81
C THR A 36 -0.29 -4.54 2.64
N PRO A 37 -1.29 -5.42 2.48
CA PRO A 37 -2.19 -5.37 1.33
C PRO A 37 -3.15 -4.18 1.41
N GLY A 38 -3.74 -3.87 0.25
CA GLY A 38 -4.87 -2.96 0.12
C GLY A 38 -6.18 -3.70 -0.06
N GLN A 39 -7.26 -2.95 -0.16
CA GLN A 39 -8.59 -3.51 -0.34
C GLN A 39 -8.66 -4.38 -1.61
N GLY A 40 -9.20 -5.58 -1.44
CA GLY A 40 -9.35 -6.57 -2.50
C GLY A 40 -10.62 -7.39 -2.29
N ASN A 41 -10.84 -8.40 -3.13
CA ASN A 41 -12.04 -9.23 -3.05
C ASN A 41 -11.87 -10.33 -1.99
N PHE A 42 -12.51 -10.14 -0.83
CA PHE A 42 -12.59 -11.17 0.19
C PHE A 42 -13.55 -12.30 -0.24
N ASN A 43 -13.10 -13.54 -0.07
CA ASN A 43 -13.85 -14.76 -0.35
C ASN A 43 -13.42 -15.88 0.61
N VAL A 44 -14.04 -17.06 0.47
CA VAL A 44 -13.75 -18.23 1.31
C VAL A 44 -12.26 -18.57 1.32
N ASP A 45 -11.63 -18.66 0.14
CA ASP A 45 -10.22 -19.06 0.03
C ASP A 45 -9.30 -18.05 0.71
N SER A 46 -9.56 -16.75 0.53
CA SER A 46 -8.78 -15.69 1.16
C SER A 46 -8.90 -15.67 2.69
N LEU A 47 -9.99 -16.21 3.25
CA LEU A 47 -10.26 -16.21 4.69
C LEU A 47 -9.97 -17.56 5.37
N ALA A 48 -9.69 -18.60 4.59
CA ALA A 48 -9.54 -19.98 5.06
C ALA A 48 -8.42 -20.15 6.09
N LEU A 49 -7.27 -19.49 5.87
CA LEU A 49 -6.15 -19.51 6.80
C LEU A 49 -6.55 -19.01 8.19
N PHE A 50 -7.22 -17.85 8.25
CA PHE A 50 -7.61 -17.21 9.51
C PHE A 50 -8.70 -18.02 10.23
N ASN A 51 -9.65 -18.57 9.48
CA ASN A 51 -10.66 -19.48 10.04
C ASN A 51 -10.00 -20.72 10.66
N LYS A 52 -8.98 -21.30 10.01
CA LYS A 52 -8.27 -22.49 10.52
C LYS A 52 -7.59 -22.23 11.87
N TYR A 53 -7.03 -21.04 12.05
CA TYR A 53 -6.29 -20.65 13.26
C TYR A 53 -7.09 -19.81 14.26
N ARG A 54 -8.41 -19.69 14.08
CA ARG A 54 -9.30 -18.86 14.93
C ARG A 54 -9.28 -19.22 16.41
N ASP A 55 -8.91 -20.47 16.73
CA ASP A 55 -8.92 -21.02 18.09
C ASP A 55 -7.55 -20.91 18.80
N LEU A 56 -6.52 -20.38 18.13
CA LEU A 56 -5.27 -20.02 18.80
C LEU A 56 -5.55 -18.93 19.86
N PRO A 57 -4.96 -19.02 21.07
CA PRO A 57 -5.23 -18.08 22.16
C PRO A 57 -5.16 -16.59 21.79
N GLY A 58 -4.09 -16.16 21.13
CA GLY A 58 -3.90 -14.77 20.71
C GLY A 58 -4.86 -14.38 19.59
N VAL A 59 -5.06 -15.26 18.60
CA VAL A 59 -6.05 -15.04 17.54
C VAL A 59 -7.46 -14.89 18.11
N LYS A 60 -7.86 -15.74 19.05
CA LYS A 60 -9.16 -15.68 19.73
C LYS A 60 -9.33 -14.37 20.49
N SER A 61 -8.27 -13.87 21.13
CA SER A 61 -8.26 -12.55 21.78
C SER A 61 -8.47 -11.42 20.79
N LEU A 62 -7.78 -11.45 19.64
CA LEU A 62 -7.93 -10.44 18.58
C LEU A 62 -9.34 -10.45 17.99
N LEU A 63 -9.95 -11.63 17.82
CA LEU A 63 -11.34 -11.73 17.36
C LEU A 63 -12.30 -11.12 18.39
N ALA A 64 -12.14 -11.41 19.68
CA ALA A 64 -12.97 -10.83 20.73
C ALA A 64 -12.83 -9.29 20.78
N GLU A 65 -11.60 -8.78 20.77
CA GLU A 65 -11.34 -7.34 20.76
C GLU A 65 -11.95 -6.66 19.52
N ALA A 66 -11.90 -7.30 18.35
CA ALA A 66 -12.49 -6.77 17.14
C ALA A 66 -14.02 -6.66 17.20
N ASP A 67 -14.69 -7.66 17.78
CA ASP A 67 -16.15 -7.63 17.99
C ASP A 67 -16.56 -6.58 19.04
N GLU A 68 -15.73 -6.35 20.07
CA GLU A 68 -15.96 -5.30 21.07
C GLU A 68 -15.71 -3.88 20.50
N SER A 69 -14.75 -3.76 19.58
CA SER A 69 -14.33 -2.47 19.00
C SER A 69 -15.33 -1.89 18.01
N LEU A 70 -16.13 -2.72 17.35
CA LEU A 70 -16.96 -2.32 16.21
C LEU A 70 -18.45 -2.54 16.46
N PRO A 71 -19.33 -1.67 15.92
CA PRO A 71 -20.78 -1.84 16.03
C PRO A 71 -21.34 -2.92 15.09
N ILE A 72 -20.49 -3.82 14.61
CA ILE A 72 -20.78 -4.87 13.64
C ILE A 72 -20.04 -6.13 14.05
N ASP A 73 -20.68 -7.29 13.85
CA ASP A 73 -20.01 -8.58 14.01
C ASP A 73 -19.07 -8.80 12.80
N ILE A 74 -17.88 -8.21 12.83
CA ILE A 74 -16.92 -8.31 11.74
C ILE A 74 -16.31 -9.71 11.69
N THR A 75 -16.17 -10.36 12.85
CA THR A 75 -15.46 -11.64 12.93
C THR A 75 -16.30 -12.82 12.46
N GLN A 76 -17.62 -12.68 12.27
CA GLN A 76 -18.45 -13.72 11.64
C GLN A 76 -17.83 -14.24 10.34
N TYR A 77 -17.19 -13.36 9.56
CA TYR A 77 -16.55 -13.71 8.28
C TYR A 77 -15.31 -14.59 8.45
N ILE A 78 -14.66 -14.53 9.62
CA ILE A 78 -13.52 -15.39 9.96
C ILE A 78 -13.99 -16.63 10.72
N ARG A 79 -14.95 -16.51 11.64
CA ARG A 79 -15.41 -17.61 12.50
C ARG A 79 -16.22 -18.65 11.72
N ASP A 80 -17.01 -18.22 10.73
CA ASP A 80 -17.88 -19.10 9.96
C ASP A 80 -17.77 -18.84 8.44
N LEU A 81 -17.01 -19.69 7.75
CA LEU A 81 -16.86 -19.61 6.29
C LEU A 81 -18.14 -19.99 5.54
N SER A 82 -19.14 -20.62 6.18
CA SER A 82 -20.42 -20.91 5.54
C SER A 82 -21.19 -19.61 5.24
N VAL A 83 -21.13 -18.63 6.16
CA VAL A 83 -21.65 -17.28 5.95
C VAL A 83 -20.97 -16.64 4.74
N VAL A 84 -19.64 -16.71 4.67
CA VAL A 84 -18.87 -16.17 3.52
C VAL A 84 -19.29 -16.85 2.22
N LYS A 85 -19.46 -18.16 2.21
CA LYS A 85 -19.89 -18.92 1.03
C LYS A 85 -21.29 -18.50 0.56
N GLU A 86 -22.23 -18.33 1.49
CA GLU A 86 -23.60 -17.91 1.19
C GLU A 86 -23.62 -16.51 0.57
N ILE A 87 -22.98 -15.53 1.21
CA ILE A 87 -22.98 -14.16 0.72
C ILE A 87 -22.09 -13.98 -0.51
N SER A 88 -21.09 -14.84 -0.74
CA SER A 88 -20.27 -14.81 -1.95
C SER A 88 -21.09 -15.09 -3.22
N ASN A 89 -22.19 -15.83 -3.11
CA ASN A 89 -23.12 -16.05 -4.23
C ASN A 89 -23.85 -14.78 -4.66
N LEU A 90 -23.95 -13.79 -3.76
CA LEU A 90 -24.47 -12.44 -4.09
C LEU A 90 -23.46 -11.63 -4.90
N GLY A 91 -22.23 -12.16 -5.09
CA GLY A 91 -21.14 -11.51 -5.77
C GLY A 91 -20.92 -10.10 -5.21
N LYS A 92 -21.16 -9.10 -6.06
CA LYS A 92 -20.90 -7.68 -5.79
C LYS A 92 -21.88 -7.04 -4.82
N ALA A 93 -23.06 -7.64 -4.61
CA ALA A 93 -24.03 -7.18 -3.62
C ALA A 93 -23.73 -7.72 -2.22
N SER A 94 -22.71 -8.57 -2.09
CA SER A 94 -22.29 -9.14 -0.81
C SER A 94 -21.91 -8.02 0.18
N PRO A 95 -22.45 -8.04 1.41
CA PRO A 95 -22.03 -7.13 2.48
C PRO A 95 -20.52 -7.17 2.74
N LEU A 96 -19.86 -8.31 2.48
CA LEU A 96 -18.42 -8.49 2.62
C LEU A 96 -17.60 -7.61 1.66
N GLN A 97 -18.23 -7.11 0.59
CA GLN A 97 -17.58 -6.22 -0.39
C GLN A 97 -17.78 -4.73 -0.07
N LYS A 98 -18.51 -4.39 0.99
CA LYS A 98 -18.62 -3.00 1.45
C LYS A 98 -17.27 -2.52 1.94
N THR A 99 -16.91 -1.30 1.56
CA THR A 99 -15.66 -0.65 1.97
C THR A 99 -15.59 -0.55 3.49
N SER A 100 -16.70 -0.19 4.16
CA SER A 100 -16.78 -0.15 5.62
C SER A 100 -16.58 -1.51 6.31
N ILE A 101 -16.68 -2.62 5.59
CA ILE A 101 -16.39 -3.98 6.10
C ILE A 101 -14.98 -4.42 5.72
N GLN A 102 -14.58 -4.22 4.46
CA GLN A 102 -13.30 -4.69 3.97
C GLN A 102 -12.11 -4.02 4.65
N GLN A 103 -12.22 -2.73 4.96
CA GLN A 103 -11.10 -2.01 5.55
C GLN A 103 -10.71 -2.55 6.94
N PRO A 104 -11.62 -2.61 7.94
CA PRO A 104 -11.29 -3.21 9.23
C PRO A 104 -10.92 -4.70 9.12
N LEU A 105 -11.56 -5.46 8.23
CA LEU A 105 -11.22 -6.87 8.02
C LEU A 105 -9.78 -7.07 7.52
N LEU A 106 -9.25 -6.13 6.73
CA LEU A 106 -7.87 -6.17 6.25
C LEU A 106 -6.85 -5.93 7.37
N ILE A 107 -7.16 -5.03 8.29
CA ILE A 107 -6.33 -4.79 9.50
C ILE A 107 -6.37 -6.02 10.39
N LEU A 108 -7.57 -6.56 10.67
CA LEU A 108 -7.77 -7.77 11.47
C LEU A 108 -6.98 -8.95 10.92
N THR A 109 -7.10 -9.24 9.62
CA THR A 109 -6.36 -10.35 8.98
C THR A 109 -4.84 -10.12 9.01
N SER A 110 -4.37 -8.89 8.82
CA SER A 110 -2.94 -8.56 8.94
C SER A 110 -2.41 -8.81 10.37
N LYS A 111 -3.16 -8.40 11.41
CA LYS A 111 -2.77 -8.63 12.82
C LYS A 111 -2.81 -10.12 13.18
N ILE A 112 -3.83 -10.85 12.72
CA ILE A 112 -3.91 -12.32 12.88
C ILE A 112 -2.72 -13.01 12.19
N THR A 113 -2.30 -12.59 10.99
CA THR A 113 -1.11 -13.15 10.33
C THR A 113 0.13 -13.02 11.21
N ASN A 114 0.36 -11.85 11.82
CA ASN A 114 1.48 -11.65 12.75
C ASN A 114 1.34 -12.53 14.01
N GLU A 115 0.12 -12.66 14.54
CA GLU A 115 -0.14 -13.49 15.72
C GLU A 115 0.08 -14.98 15.45
N ILE A 116 -0.30 -15.48 14.27
CA ILE A 116 -0.02 -16.85 13.84
C ILE A 116 1.50 -17.10 13.79
N LEU A 117 2.28 -16.18 13.20
CA LEU A 117 3.75 -16.27 13.17
C LEU A 117 4.34 -16.32 14.58
N LYS A 118 3.82 -15.48 15.48
CA LYS A 118 4.27 -15.39 16.87
C LYS A 118 3.97 -16.66 17.65
N GLU A 119 2.72 -17.12 17.66
CA GLU A 119 2.31 -18.28 18.46
C GLU A 119 2.86 -19.61 17.94
N LEU A 120 2.91 -19.81 16.62
CA LEU A 120 3.33 -21.09 16.04
C LEU A 120 4.85 -21.20 15.82
N HIS A 121 5.53 -20.06 15.62
CA HIS A 121 6.92 -20.06 15.19
C HIS A 121 7.84 -19.19 16.04
N GLY A 122 7.31 -18.45 17.02
CA GLY A 122 8.09 -17.54 17.85
C GLY A 122 8.67 -16.37 17.06
N VAL A 123 8.08 -16.03 15.91
CA VAL A 123 8.52 -14.95 15.03
C VAL A 123 7.59 -13.77 15.21
N ASP A 124 8.08 -12.73 15.89
CA ASP A 124 7.40 -11.43 15.97
C ASP A 124 8.16 -10.44 15.10
N LEU A 125 7.65 -10.13 13.91
CA LEU A 125 8.36 -9.36 12.88
C LEU A 125 8.76 -7.94 13.33
N PHE A 126 8.12 -7.41 14.37
CA PHE A 126 8.40 -6.08 14.92
C PHE A 126 9.28 -6.11 16.18
N ASN A 127 9.52 -7.30 16.74
CA ASN A 127 10.35 -7.50 17.93
C ASN A 127 11.49 -8.52 17.67
N LEU A 128 12.16 -8.37 16.51
CA LEU A 128 13.29 -9.22 16.13
C LEU A 128 14.64 -8.63 16.57
N PRO A 129 15.65 -9.49 16.86
CA PRO A 129 17.01 -9.04 17.10
C PRO A 129 17.57 -8.19 15.93
N PRO A 130 18.42 -7.18 16.20
CA PRO A 130 18.97 -6.30 15.15
C PRO A 130 19.62 -7.01 13.96
N GLN A 131 20.22 -8.18 14.20
CA GLN A 131 20.92 -8.99 13.21
C GLN A 131 20.00 -9.94 12.41
N SER A 132 18.71 -10.03 12.74
CA SER A 132 17.79 -10.90 12.03
C SER A 132 17.58 -10.44 10.60
N GLU A 133 17.64 -11.39 9.66
CA GLU A 133 17.29 -11.14 8.26
C GLU A 133 15.81 -10.83 8.06
N LEU A 134 14.95 -11.24 8.99
CA LEU A 134 13.51 -10.94 8.94
C LEU A 134 13.17 -9.58 9.55
N LYS A 135 14.11 -8.94 10.26
CA LYS A 135 13.89 -7.60 10.82
C LYS A 135 13.67 -6.62 9.66
N PRO A 136 12.52 -5.94 9.61
CA PRO A 136 12.18 -5.09 8.50
C PRO A 136 12.98 -3.79 8.54
N ASP A 137 13.45 -3.39 7.37
CA ASP A 137 14.13 -2.12 7.15
C ASP A 137 13.15 -1.05 6.63
N PHE A 138 12.11 -1.49 5.91
CA PHE A 138 11.03 -0.62 5.43
C PHE A 138 9.67 -1.34 5.47
N MET A 139 8.59 -0.55 5.49
CA MET A 139 7.24 -1.02 5.15
C MET A 139 6.69 -0.30 3.92
N ILE A 140 5.87 -1.00 3.15
CA ILE A 140 5.05 -0.44 2.08
C ILE A 140 3.62 -0.93 2.29
N GLY A 141 2.69 -0.01 2.48
CA GLY A 141 1.26 -0.36 2.46
C GLY A 141 0.65 -0.09 1.12
N HIS A 142 -0.18 -0.99 0.58
CA HIS A 142 -0.98 -0.68 -0.60
C HIS A 142 -2.28 0.01 -0.16
N SER A 143 -2.43 1.32 -0.43
CA SER A 143 -3.60 2.10 -0.01
C SER A 143 -3.88 1.96 1.50
N LEU A 144 -4.97 1.29 1.91
CA LEU A 144 -5.29 1.01 3.31
C LEU A 144 -4.14 0.32 4.07
N GLY A 145 -3.26 -0.41 3.38
CA GLY A 145 -2.11 -1.04 3.99
C GLY A 145 -1.23 -0.08 4.80
N GLU A 146 -1.20 1.22 4.49
CA GLU A 146 -0.46 2.20 5.30
C GLU A 146 -1.07 2.37 6.70
N ILE A 147 -2.39 2.27 6.84
CA ILE A 147 -3.04 2.23 8.16
C ILE A 147 -2.73 0.92 8.86
N SER A 148 -2.80 -0.22 8.15
CA SER A 148 -2.37 -1.51 8.70
C SER A 148 -0.92 -1.49 9.18
N SER A 149 -0.03 -0.74 8.52
CA SER A 149 1.37 -0.61 8.95
C SER A 149 1.52 0.17 10.26
N LEU A 150 0.67 1.17 10.54
CA LEU A 150 0.68 1.85 11.84
C LEU A 150 0.18 0.93 12.95
N VAL A 151 -0.82 0.08 12.65
CA VAL A 151 -1.37 -0.90 13.61
C VAL A 151 -0.40 -2.04 13.91
N LEU A 152 0.32 -2.52 12.89
CA LEU A 152 1.30 -3.58 13.07
C LEU A 152 2.54 -3.11 13.84
N GLN A 153 2.91 -1.83 13.72
CA GLN A 153 3.98 -1.21 14.48
C GLN A 153 3.55 -0.72 15.88
N ASP A 154 2.31 -0.99 16.28
CA ASP A 154 1.69 -0.56 17.54
C ASP A 154 1.65 0.97 17.77
N HIS A 155 1.86 1.78 16.72
CA HIS A 155 1.64 3.23 16.74
C HIS A 155 0.15 3.56 16.86
N LEU A 156 -0.68 2.86 16.10
CA LEU A 156 -2.13 2.93 16.22
C LEU A 156 -2.63 1.66 16.90
N CYS A 157 -3.23 1.76 18.09
CA CYS A 157 -3.72 0.57 18.78
C CYS A 157 -4.77 -0.16 17.93
N PHE A 158 -4.89 -1.48 18.14
CA PHE A 158 -5.69 -2.35 17.29
C PHE A 158 -7.16 -1.93 17.23
N GLU A 159 -7.79 -1.69 18.40
CA GLU A 159 -9.14 -1.12 18.52
C GLU A 159 -9.34 0.15 17.69
N ASN A 160 -8.48 1.16 17.87
CA ASN A 160 -8.60 2.43 17.15
C ASN A 160 -8.35 2.26 15.66
N GLY A 161 -7.43 1.37 15.26
CA GLY A 161 -7.20 0.99 13.87
C GLY A 161 -8.45 0.44 13.19
N LEU A 162 -9.17 -0.47 13.86
CA LEU A 162 -10.44 -1.01 13.36
C LEU A 162 -11.51 0.07 13.24
N LYS A 163 -11.69 0.89 14.28
CA LYS A 163 -12.67 1.99 14.31
C LYS A 163 -12.40 3.01 13.20
N LEU A 164 -11.14 3.45 13.06
CA LEU A 164 -10.69 4.38 12.03
C LEU A 164 -10.96 3.82 10.63
N ALA A 165 -10.57 2.57 10.36
CA ALA A 165 -10.78 1.93 9.07
C ALA A 165 -12.27 1.77 8.73
N HIS A 166 -13.09 1.37 9.70
CA HIS A 166 -14.53 1.26 9.52
C HIS A 166 -15.17 2.62 9.21
N LYS A 167 -14.81 3.66 9.97
CA LYS A 167 -15.31 5.02 9.81
C LYS A 167 -14.87 5.62 8.48
N ARG A 168 -13.59 5.50 8.11
CA ARG A 168 -13.07 5.90 6.79
C ARG A 168 -13.85 5.25 5.66
N GLY A 169 -14.11 3.94 5.74
CA GLY A 169 -14.92 3.23 4.76
C GLY A 169 -16.35 3.76 4.66
N LYS A 170 -17.00 4.08 5.79
CA LYS A 170 -18.33 4.70 5.82
C LYS A 170 -18.34 6.08 5.16
N LEU A 171 -17.38 6.94 5.48
CA LEU A 171 -17.29 8.29 4.91
C LEU A 171 -17.18 8.25 3.38
N MET A 172 -16.39 7.31 2.85
CA MET A 172 -16.28 7.09 1.41
C MET A 172 -17.60 6.62 0.79
N GLU A 173 -18.32 5.71 1.44
CA GLU A 173 -19.62 5.22 0.98
C GLU A 173 -20.71 6.31 1.03
N GLU A 174 -20.68 7.16 2.05
CA GLU A 174 -21.63 8.26 2.25
C GLU A 174 -21.49 9.35 1.17
N ILE A 175 -20.26 9.72 0.79
CA ILE A 175 -20.04 10.68 -0.31
C ILE A 175 -20.74 10.20 -1.58
N ILE A 176 -20.53 8.94 -1.96
CA ILE A 176 -21.10 8.38 -3.19
C ILE A 176 -22.62 8.26 -3.10
N SER A 177 -23.15 7.93 -1.92
CA SER A 177 -24.59 7.86 -1.68
C SER A 177 -25.26 9.24 -1.83
N LYS A 178 -24.62 10.32 -1.36
CA LYS A 178 -25.14 11.69 -1.52
C LYS A 178 -25.15 12.12 -2.99
N LEU A 179 -24.08 11.83 -3.71
CA LEU A 179 -23.94 12.20 -5.14
C LEU A 179 -24.94 11.47 -6.04
N THR A 180 -25.21 10.20 -5.75
CA THR A 180 -26.20 9.41 -6.51
C THR A 180 -27.64 9.85 -6.24
N GLN A 181 -27.95 10.36 -5.05
CA GLN A 181 -29.29 10.90 -4.72
C GLN A 181 -29.57 12.27 -5.38
N SER A 182 -28.53 13.06 -5.67
CA SER A 182 -28.68 14.36 -6.33
C SER A 182 -28.87 14.29 -7.86
N GLY A 183 -28.71 13.12 -8.49
CA GLY A 183 -28.81 12.95 -9.94
C GLY A 183 -30.24 12.74 -10.45
N SER A 184 -30.75 13.65 -11.27
CA SER A 184 -32.09 13.56 -11.93
C SER A 184 -32.11 12.77 -13.25
N SER A 185 -31.20 11.81 -13.46
CA SER A 185 -31.10 11.11 -14.75
C SER A 185 -31.91 9.80 -14.77
N ASN A 186 -32.62 9.57 -15.89
CA ASN A 186 -33.45 8.38 -16.13
C ASN A 186 -32.63 7.08 -16.36
N ASN A 187 -31.29 7.14 -16.40
CA ASN A 187 -30.40 5.99 -16.52
C ASN A 187 -29.39 5.97 -15.36
N VAL A 188 -29.77 5.30 -14.26
CA VAL A 188 -29.01 5.23 -13.00
C VAL A 188 -27.63 4.57 -13.17
N ASP A 189 -27.47 3.69 -14.15
CA ASP A 189 -26.23 2.91 -14.33
C ASP A 189 -25.08 3.67 -15.02
N ASP A 190 -25.38 4.69 -15.83
CA ASP A 190 -24.33 5.46 -16.52
C ASP A 190 -23.67 6.49 -15.61
N GLU A 191 -24.45 7.14 -14.73
CA GLU A 191 -23.96 8.12 -13.75
C GLU A 191 -23.20 7.49 -12.56
N ALA A 192 -23.18 6.15 -12.47
CA ALA A 192 -22.48 5.45 -11.40
C ALA A 192 -20.96 5.63 -11.50
N TYR A 193 -20.33 5.93 -10.36
CA TYR A 193 -18.87 5.85 -10.22
C TYR A 193 -18.42 4.39 -10.23
N THR A 194 -17.27 4.15 -10.87
CA THR A 194 -16.58 2.86 -10.84
C THR A 194 -15.06 3.04 -10.85
N MET A 195 -14.35 1.93 -10.73
CA MET A 195 -12.91 1.83 -10.93
C MET A 195 -12.61 0.78 -12.00
N MET A 196 -11.70 1.10 -12.91
CA MET A 196 -11.23 0.17 -13.93
C MET A 196 -9.73 -0.04 -13.85
N VAL A 197 -9.30 -1.30 -13.90
CA VAL A 197 -7.90 -1.66 -14.12
C VAL A 197 -7.62 -1.63 -15.60
N LEU A 198 -6.67 -0.80 -16.02
CA LEU A 198 -6.09 -0.84 -17.34
C LEU A 198 -4.89 -1.79 -17.33
N MET A 199 -5.05 -2.96 -17.95
CA MET A 199 -3.96 -3.89 -18.21
C MET A 199 -3.32 -3.60 -19.56
N PHE A 200 -2.00 -3.59 -19.63
CA PHE A 200 -1.25 -3.30 -20.85
C PHE A 200 0.16 -3.93 -20.82
N GLN A 201 0.88 -3.88 -21.95
CA GLN A 201 2.26 -4.40 -22.03
C GLN A 201 3.27 -3.44 -21.40
N SER A 202 4.26 -3.94 -20.67
CA SER A 202 5.25 -3.10 -19.98
C SER A 202 6.05 -2.19 -20.92
N SER A 203 6.26 -2.61 -22.16
CA SER A 203 6.93 -1.84 -23.21
C SER A 203 6.24 -0.50 -23.53
N ILE A 204 4.94 -0.36 -23.28
CA ILE A 204 4.20 0.88 -23.57
C ILE A 204 3.99 1.78 -22.35
N TYR A 205 4.49 1.37 -21.16
CA TYR A 205 4.26 2.05 -19.88
C TYR A 205 4.53 3.56 -19.94
N GLN A 206 5.69 3.96 -20.47
CA GLN A 206 6.08 5.37 -20.54
C GLN A 206 5.16 6.19 -21.47
N ASN A 207 4.79 5.60 -22.62
CA ASN A 207 3.88 6.25 -23.56
C ASN A 207 2.47 6.38 -22.95
N LEU A 208 1.99 5.32 -22.30
CA LEU A 208 0.70 5.31 -21.63
C LEU A 208 0.63 6.38 -20.54
N LEU A 209 1.62 6.45 -19.64
CA LEU A 209 1.67 7.48 -18.59
C LEU A 209 1.68 8.89 -19.17
N LYS A 210 2.44 9.12 -20.25
CA LYS A 210 2.48 10.42 -20.92
C LYS A 210 1.13 10.83 -21.48
N GLU A 211 0.40 9.90 -22.12
CA GLU A 211 -0.94 10.18 -22.64
C GLU A 211 -1.97 10.34 -21.52
N MET A 212 -1.92 9.50 -20.48
CA MET A 212 -2.83 9.61 -19.34
C MET A 212 -2.69 10.95 -18.63
N LYS A 213 -1.47 11.49 -18.48
CA LYS A 213 -1.25 12.83 -17.92
C LYS A 213 -1.95 13.95 -18.71
N LYS A 214 -2.17 13.77 -20.01
CA LYS A 214 -2.91 14.75 -20.84
C LYS A 214 -4.43 14.63 -20.67
N LEU A 215 -4.91 13.43 -20.37
CA LEU A 215 -6.33 13.14 -20.13
C LEU A 215 -6.75 13.52 -18.70
N SER A 216 -5.79 13.53 -17.78
CA SER A 216 -5.95 13.80 -16.35
C SER A 216 -5.94 15.30 -16.07
N VAL A 217 -6.90 16.06 -16.58
CA VAL A 217 -7.15 17.43 -16.08
C VAL A 217 -7.93 17.28 -14.78
N LEU A 218 -7.21 16.99 -13.70
CA LEU A 218 -7.71 16.68 -12.36
C LEU A 218 -8.16 17.95 -11.63
N GLU A 219 -9.34 18.49 -11.93
CA GLU A 219 -9.88 19.58 -11.11
C GLU A 219 -11.36 19.46 -10.76
N ASP A 220 -12.14 18.56 -11.39
CA ASP A 220 -13.58 18.49 -11.13
C ASP A 220 -14.16 17.06 -11.02
N GLU A 221 -15.40 17.00 -10.52
CA GLU A 221 -16.16 15.78 -10.23
C GLU A 221 -16.58 14.98 -11.48
N ASN A 222 -16.46 15.56 -12.68
CA ASN A 222 -16.75 14.95 -13.98
C ASN A 222 -15.49 14.46 -14.71
N THR A 223 -14.38 14.32 -14.00
CA THR A 223 -13.12 13.83 -14.58
C THR A 223 -12.90 12.35 -14.32
N VAL A 224 -11.98 11.76 -15.10
CA VAL A 224 -11.41 10.44 -14.86
C VAL A 224 -10.06 10.66 -14.17
N GLY A 225 -9.89 10.10 -12.98
CA GLY A 225 -8.66 10.18 -12.22
C GLY A 225 -7.85 8.89 -12.29
N ILE A 226 -6.52 9.01 -12.19
CA ILE A 226 -5.66 7.87 -11.87
C ILE A 226 -5.82 7.58 -10.38
N SER A 227 -6.27 6.38 -10.04
CA SER A 227 -6.39 5.95 -8.63
C SER A 227 -5.12 5.27 -8.15
N ASN A 228 -4.51 4.43 -8.99
CA ASN A 228 -3.30 3.70 -8.62
C ASN A 228 -2.39 3.50 -9.83
N ILE A 229 -1.09 3.63 -9.61
CA ILE A 229 -0.05 3.14 -10.53
C ILE A 229 0.63 1.96 -9.81
N ASN A 230 0.14 0.75 -10.07
CA ASN A 230 0.53 -0.44 -9.30
C ASN A 230 1.87 -1.01 -9.76
N ASN A 231 2.06 -1.14 -11.08
CA ASN A 231 3.30 -1.62 -11.69
C ASN A 231 3.34 -1.19 -13.17
N PHE A 232 4.32 -1.71 -13.91
CA PHE A 232 4.54 -1.35 -15.31
C PHE A 232 3.50 -1.90 -16.30
N GLN A 233 2.51 -2.67 -15.85
CA GLN A 233 1.46 -3.24 -16.70
C GLN A 233 0.04 -2.94 -16.22
N GLN A 234 -0.08 -2.24 -15.08
CA GLN A 234 -1.34 -2.09 -14.37
C GLN A 234 -1.49 -0.68 -13.78
N ILE A 235 -2.44 0.07 -14.34
CA ILE A 235 -2.88 1.36 -13.80
C ILE A 235 -4.37 1.24 -13.50
N VAL A 236 -4.82 1.77 -12.38
CA VAL A 236 -6.23 1.85 -12.01
C VAL A 236 -6.70 3.27 -12.21
N ILE A 237 -7.85 3.42 -12.86
CA ILE A 237 -8.54 4.70 -13.05
C ILE A 237 -9.91 4.64 -12.39
N SER A 238 -10.42 5.80 -11.98
CA SER A 238 -11.76 5.93 -11.40
C SER A 238 -12.48 7.17 -11.90
N GLY A 239 -13.80 7.19 -11.77
CA GLY A 239 -14.69 8.22 -12.31
C GLY A 239 -16.05 7.63 -12.69
N LYS A 240 -16.90 8.45 -13.33
CA LYS A 240 -18.19 7.98 -13.86
C LYS A 240 -17.97 6.99 -15.01
N LYS A 241 -18.75 5.91 -15.05
CA LYS A 241 -18.56 4.78 -15.96
C LYS A 241 -18.53 5.18 -17.44
N TYR A 242 -19.44 6.06 -17.87
CA TYR A 242 -19.49 6.53 -19.26
C TYR A 242 -18.27 7.37 -19.63
N ILE A 243 -17.79 8.23 -18.71
CA ILE A 243 -16.61 9.08 -18.93
C ILE A 243 -15.33 8.24 -19.01
N ILE A 244 -15.18 7.25 -18.11
CA ILE A 244 -14.08 6.28 -18.18
C ILE A 244 -14.05 5.61 -19.56
N SER A 245 -15.20 5.14 -20.04
CA SER A 245 -15.30 4.46 -21.34
C SER A 245 -14.87 5.36 -22.49
N GLN A 246 -15.33 6.62 -22.51
CA GLN A 246 -14.91 7.61 -23.52
C GLN A 246 -13.40 7.87 -23.47
N LYS A 247 -12.83 8.04 -22.27
CA LYS A 247 -11.40 8.34 -22.09
C LYS A 247 -10.49 7.16 -22.44
N ILE A 248 -10.94 5.92 -22.22
CA ILE A 248 -10.21 4.73 -22.68
C ILE A 248 -10.13 4.69 -24.21
N GLU A 249 -11.22 5.01 -24.91
CA GLU A 249 -11.21 5.04 -26.38
C GLU A 249 -10.33 6.18 -26.91
N GLU A 250 -10.40 7.38 -26.30
CA GLU A 250 -9.49 8.49 -26.62
C GLU A 250 -8.02 8.09 -26.43
N LEU A 251 -7.71 7.40 -25.32
CA LEU A 251 -6.37 6.91 -25.01
C LEU A 251 -5.87 5.91 -26.06
N LYS A 252 -6.71 4.96 -26.49
CA LYS A 252 -6.38 3.99 -27.55
C LYS A 252 -6.09 4.69 -28.87
N ILE A 253 -6.92 5.67 -29.26
CA ILE A 253 -6.75 6.45 -30.48
C ILE A 253 -5.42 7.24 -30.44
N ASN A 254 -5.11 7.90 -29.33
CA ASN A 254 -3.89 8.68 -29.18
C ASN A 254 -2.63 7.81 -29.22
N LEU A 255 -2.66 6.63 -28.59
CA LEU A 255 -1.55 5.68 -28.68
C LEU A 255 -1.35 5.14 -30.10
N ALA A 256 -2.43 4.85 -30.83
CA ALA A 256 -2.35 4.43 -32.23
C ALA A 256 -1.73 5.52 -33.11
N LYS A 257 -2.14 6.79 -32.94
CA LYS A 257 -1.56 7.96 -33.64
C LYS A 257 -0.05 8.11 -33.38
N ASN A 258 0.42 7.77 -32.18
CA ASN A 258 1.83 7.78 -31.81
C ASN A 258 2.59 6.49 -32.20
N HIS A 259 2.05 5.72 -33.14
CA HIS A 259 2.61 4.46 -33.65
C HIS A 259 2.81 3.35 -32.61
N VAL A 260 2.04 3.37 -31.51
CA VAL A 260 2.06 2.33 -30.47
C VAL A 260 1.00 1.25 -30.78
N TRP A 261 1.04 0.70 -31.99
CA TRP A 261 -0.01 -0.18 -32.54
C TRP A 261 -0.16 -1.53 -31.83
N LYS A 262 0.89 -2.00 -31.15
CA LYS A 262 0.89 -3.25 -30.37
C LYS A 262 0.47 -3.06 -28.92
N GLY A 263 0.24 -1.81 -28.49
CA GLY A 263 -0.11 -1.44 -27.12
C GLY A 263 -1.57 -1.71 -26.76
N ARG A 264 -1.97 -2.98 -26.73
CA ARG A 264 -3.34 -3.38 -26.39
C ARG A 264 -3.63 -3.00 -24.93
N ILE A 265 -4.56 -2.06 -24.73
CA ILE A 265 -5.12 -1.76 -23.40
C ILE A 265 -6.36 -2.62 -23.20
N ARG A 266 -6.36 -3.42 -22.14
CA ARG A 266 -7.51 -4.22 -21.71
C ARG A 266 -8.06 -3.64 -20.41
N PRO A 267 -9.20 -2.92 -20.45
CA PRO A 267 -9.87 -2.48 -19.23
C PRO A 267 -10.57 -3.66 -18.55
N ILE A 268 -10.54 -3.66 -17.22
CA ILE A 268 -11.25 -4.60 -16.34
C ILE A 268 -12.01 -3.78 -15.31
N ASP A 269 -13.33 -3.91 -15.29
CA ASP A 269 -14.15 -3.28 -14.25
C ASP A 269 -13.90 -3.97 -12.90
N LEU A 270 -13.46 -3.21 -11.89
CA LEU A 270 -13.29 -3.71 -10.52
C LEU A 270 -14.62 -3.90 -9.82
N ASN A 271 -15.70 -3.32 -10.36
CA ASN A 271 -17.05 -3.41 -9.82
C ASN A 271 -17.18 -2.88 -8.40
N VAL A 272 -16.40 -1.84 -8.09
CA VAL A 272 -16.44 -1.11 -6.83
C VAL A 272 -17.16 0.21 -7.08
N LYS A 273 -18.15 0.52 -6.23
CA LYS A 273 -18.95 1.77 -6.35
C LYS A 273 -18.22 2.99 -5.82
N VAL A 274 -17.25 2.80 -4.92
CA VAL A 274 -16.43 3.87 -4.36
C VAL A 274 -15.20 4.12 -5.27
N PRO A 275 -15.03 5.32 -5.83
CA PRO A 275 -13.85 5.68 -6.62
C PRO A 275 -12.70 6.04 -5.69
N PHE A 276 -11.99 5.05 -5.15
CA PHE A 276 -10.83 5.30 -4.28
C PHE A 276 -9.80 6.21 -4.96
N HIS A 277 -9.09 7.01 -4.16
CA HIS A 277 -8.00 7.87 -4.62
C HIS A 277 -8.41 8.90 -5.69
N HIS A 278 -9.71 9.20 -5.76
CA HIS A 278 -10.28 10.19 -6.66
C HIS A 278 -10.46 11.55 -5.95
N PRO A 279 -10.31 12.69 -6.64
CA PRO A 279 -10.50 14.02 -6.04
C PRO A 279 -11.84 14.24 -5.33
N ILE A 280 -12.88 13.50 -5.72
CA ILE A 280 -14.21 13.54 -5.09
C ILE A 280 -14.22 13.12 -3.62
N LEU A 281 -13.17 12.41 -3.17
CA LEU A 281 -12.99 12.01 -1.78
C LEU A 281 -12.29 13.08 -0.94
N ARG A 282 -11.85 14.21 -1.52
CA ARG A 282 -11.21 15.31 -0.77
C ARG A 282 -11.99 15.76 0.47
N PRO A 283 -13.34 15.84 0.46
CA PRO A 283 -14.08 16.27 1.65
C PRO A 283 -13.90 15.39 2.89
N ILE A 284 -13.50 14.11 2.75
CA ILE A 284 -13.30 13.22 3.92
C ILE A 284 -11.96 13.42 4.61
N GLN A 285 -11.03 14.18 4.01
CA GLN A 285 -9.67 14.32 4.53
C GLN A 285 -9.64 15.01 5.89
N ASN A 286 -10.48 16.02 6.10
CA ASN A 286 -10.55 16.72 7.39
C ASN A 286 -11.02 15.78 8.49
N GLU A 287 -12.14 15.08 8.29
CA GLU A 287 -12.66 14.14 9.28
C GLU A 287 -11.71 12.95 9.51
N LEU A 288 -10.97 12.51 8.49
CA LEU A 288 -9.92 11.51 8.66
C LEU A 288 -8.74 12.03 9.48
N SER A 289 -8.34 13.30 9.28
CA SER A 289 -7.30 13.95 10.08
C SER A 289 -7.72 14.04 11.55
N ASP A 290 -8.95 14.49 11.81
CA ASP A 290 -9.49 14.63 13.16
C ASP A 290 -9.47 13.28 13.91
N LEU A 291 -9.78 12.17 13.22
CA LEU A 291 -9.70 10.82 13.79
C LEU A 291 -8.27 10.40 14.13
N PHE A 292 -7.27 10.79 13.33
CA PHE A 292 -5.88 10.51 13.68
C PHE A 292 -5.43 11.35 14.87
N ASP A 293 -5.80 12.62 14.91
CA ASP A 293 -5.48 13.53 16.02
C ASP A 293 -6.15 13.08 17.34
N GLU A 294 -7.32 12.42 17.26
CA GLU A 294 -7.99 11.81 18.42
C GLU A 294 -7.23 10.59 18.96
N TYR A 295 -6.65 9.77 18.08
CA TYR A 295 -6.11 8.46 18.45
C TYR A 295 -4.59 8.41 18.64
N LEU A 296 -3.85 9.40 18.14
CA LEU A 296 -2.38 9.37 18.09
C LEU A 296 -1.75 10.61 18.72
N ASP A 297 -0.66 10.39 19.45
CA ASP A 297 0.35 11.43 19.69
C ASP A 297 1.30 11.45 18.49
N LEU A 298 1.32 12.54 17.73
CA LEU A 298 2.04 12.60 16.45
C LEU A 298 3.53 12.94 16.59
N ASP A 299 4.01 13.25 17.80
CA ASP A 299 5.39 13.68 18.05
C ASP A 299 6.38 12.50 18.23
N GLU A 300 6.09 11.35 17.62
CA GLU A 300 6.92 10.15 17.62
C GLU A 300 7.54 9.80 16.25
N GLU A 301 8.62 9.03 16.26
CA GLU A 301 9.18 8.40 15.06
C GLU A 301 8.64 6.97 14.89
N LEU A 302 8.48 6.57 13.63
CA LEU A 302 8.08 5.22 13.23
C LEU A 302 9.14 4.20 13.66
N VAL A 303 8.68 3.04 14.14
CA VAL A 303 9.57 1.92 14.50
C VAL A 303 10.27 1.38 13.24
N VAL A 304 9.52 1.31 12.14
CA VAL A 304 9.98 0.92 10.82
C VAL A 304 9.56 2.01 9.82
N PRO A 305 10.49 2.66 9.12
CA PRO A 305 10.16 3.68 8.13
C PRO A 305 9.21 3.17 7.05
N VAL A 306 8.26 4.02 6.64
CA VAL A 306 7.25 3.67 5.62
C VAL A 306 7.57 4.40 4.32
N ILE A 307 7.54 3.68 3.19
CA ILE A 307 7.65 4.30 1.86
C ILE A 307 6.24 4.66 1.40
N SER A 308 5.97 5.96 1.30
CA SER A 308 4.61 6.47 1.17
C SER A 308 4.02 6.28 -0.23
N ASN A 309 2.75 5.86 -0.29
CA ASN A 309 1.98 5.82 -1.55
C ASN A 309 1.79 7.18 -2.21
N LEU A 310 1.90 8.29 -1.47
CA LEU A 310 1.63 9.63 -1.99
C LEU A 310 2.68 10.06 -3.02
N ASN A 311 3.95 9.80 -2.73
CA ASN A 311 5.08 10.35 -3.46
C ASN A 311 6.19 9.32 -3.73
N GLY A 312 6.15 8.15 -3.09
CA GLY A 312 7.21 7.15 -3.17
C GLY A 312 8.45 7.50 -2.33
N GLU A 313 8.34 8.42 -1.37
CA GLU A 313 9.44 8.80 -0.49
C GLU A 313 9.37 8.09 0.86
N ILE A 314 10.53 7.93 1.51
CA ILE A 314 10.62 7.36 2.85
C ILE A 314 10.15 8.39 3.88
N THR A 315 9.28 7.95 4.76
CA THR A 315 8.81 8.71 5.91
C THR A 315 9.25 8.00 7.19
N THR A 316 9.88 8.76 8.09
CA THR A 316 10.31 8.25 9.40
C THR A 316 9.45 8.77 10.54
N SER A 317 8.86 9.97 10.44
CA SER A 317 8.02 10.51 11.50
C SER A 317 6.56 10.08 11.40
N LEU A 318 5.91 9.86 12.54
CA LEU A 318 4.50 9.47 12.60
C LEU A 318 3.60 10.57 12.00
N LYS A 319 3.85 11.83 12.39
CA LYS A 319 3.18 13.00 11.81
C LYS A 319 3.25 13.06 10.28
N GLY A 320 4.44 12.83 9.72
CA GLY A 320 4.63 12.82 8.27
C GLY A 320 3.83 11.71 7.61
N GLN A 321 3.78 10.53 8.23
CA GLN A 321 3.09 9.37 7.66
C GLN A 321 1.57 9.53 7.72
N VAL A 322 1.03 10.08 8.82
CA VAL A 322 -0.39 10.42 8.93
C VAL A 322 -0.78 11.46 7.88
N ALA A 323 0.00 12.53 7.71
CA ALA A 323 -0.24 13.53 6.68
C ALA A 323 -0.29 12.91 5.27
N ASN A 324 0.65 12.00 4.97
CA ASN A 324 0.67 11.27 3.70
C ASN A 324 -0.59 10.39 3.50
N ILE A 325 -1.03 9.66 4.53
CA ILE A 325 -2.23 8.80 4.48
C ILE A 325 -3.50 9.62 4.22
N VAL A 326 -3.62 10.78 4.89
CA VAL A 326 -4.75 11.70 4.70
C VAL A 326 -4.71 12.25 3.28
N GLU A 327 -3.56 12.75 2.82
CA GLU A 327 -3.43 13.39 1.52
C GLU A 327 -3.63 12.41 0.35
N VAL A 328 -3.11 11.17 0.44
CA VAL A 328 -3.28 10.15 -0.61
C VAL A 328 -4.73 9.69 -0.76
N THR A 329 -5.61 9.96 0.22
CA THR A 329 -7.02 9.54 0.14
C THR A 329 -7.76 10.10 -1.08
N SER A 330 -7.40 11.30 -1.54
CA SER A 330 -7.97 11.93 -2.75
C SER A 330 -6.95 12.08 -3.90
N LYS A 331 -5.81 11.37 -3.82
CA LYS A 331 -4.71 11.43 -4.80
C LYS A 331 -4.28 10.02 -5.22
N PRO A 332 -3.63 9.86 -6.39
CA PRO A 332 -3.22 8.54 -6.86
C PRO A 332 -2.26 7.85 -5.88
N VAL A 333 -2.44 6.54 -5.68
CA VAL A 333 -1.45 5.67 -5.05
C VAL A 333 -0.34 5.34 -6.03
N LEU A 334 0.89 5.75 -5.72
CA LEU A 334 2.09 5.55 -6.54
C LEU A 334 2.87 4.32 -6.10
N PHE A 335 2.22 3.15 -6.02
CA PHE A 335 2.84 1.93 -5.51
C PHE A 335 4.10 1.51 -6.29
N VAL A 336 4.12 1.70 -7.62
CA VAL A 336 5.33 1.46 -8.42
C VAL A 336 6.50 2.31 -7.96
N ASN A 337 6.27 3.56 -7.55
CA ASN A 337 7.32 4.43 -7.03
C ASN A 337 7.82 3.92 -5.68
N CYS A 338 6.94 3.38 -4.82
CA CYS A 338 7.36 2.76 -3.57
C CYS A 338 8.30 1.57 -3.81
N LEU A 339 7.98 0.74 -4.81
CA LEU A 339 8.86 -0.37 -5.22
C LEU A 339 10.19 0.15 -5.77
N GLU A 340 10.18 1.12 -6.69
CA GLU A 340 11.41 1.72 -7.23
C GLU A 340 12.27 2.37 -6.14
N LYS A 341 11.65 3.06 -5.18
CA LYS A 341 12.34 3.64 -4.02
C LYS A 341 13.01 2.54 -3.20
N SER A 342 12.31 1.46 -2.90
CA SER A 342 12.89 0.33 -2.16
C SER A 342 14.11 -0.26 -2.88
N LEU A 343 14.13 -0.31 -4.22
CA LEU A 343 15.31 -0.75 -4.96
C LEU A 343 16.45 0.28 -4.91
N SER A 344 16.12 1.58 -5.02
CA SER A 344 17.07 2.69 -4.99
C SER A 344 17.83 2.79 -3.66
N GLU A 345 17.17 2.42 -2.57
CA GLU A 345 17.75 2.46 -1.23
C GLU A 345 18.50 1.17 -0.86
N THR A 346 18.53 0.20 -1.78
CA THR A 346 19.07 -1.14 -1.54
C THR A 346 20.00 -1.56 -2.69
N ILE A 347 19.50 -2.38 -3.62
CA ILE A 347 20.28 -3.03 -4.67
C ILE A 347 20.80 -2.06 -5.74
N LEU A 348 20.25 -0.84 -5.81
CA LEU A 348 20.66 0.21 -6.74
C LEU A 348 21.37 1.38 -6.05
N LYS A 349 21.58 1.30 -4.72
CA LYS A 349 22.19 2.37 -3.93
C LYS A 349 23.65 2.60 -4.29
N ASP A 350 24.40 1.52 -4.52
CA ASP A 350 25.77 1.53 -5.02
C ASP A 350 25.86 0.67 -6.27
N SER A 351 26.25 1.27 -7.40
CA SER A 351 26.42 0.57 -8.68
C SER A 351 27.50 -0.51 -8.66
N ASN A 352 28.44 -0.45 -7.71
CA ASN A 352 29.49 -1.45 -7.54
C ASN A 352 29.04 -2.63 -6.69
N ASP A 353 27.96 -2.48 -5.93
CA ASP A 353 27.42 -3.52 -5.08
C ASP A 353 26.51 -4.47 -5.88
N LYS A 354 27.06 -5.66 -6.13
CA LYS A 354 26.35 -6.76 -6.79
C LYS A 354 25.81 -7.81 -5.81
N GLN A 355 26.08 -7.65 -4.52
CA GLN A 355 25.76 -8.64 -3.50
C GLN A 355 24.50 -8.28 -2.71
N SER A 356 24.17 -6.99 -2.59
CA SER A 356 22.94 -6.60 -1.89
C SER A 356 21.71 -7.24 -2.52
N LYS A 357 20.80 -7.69 -1.67
CA LYS A 357 19.52 -8.29 -2.01
C LYS A 357 18.39 -7.53 -1.32
N ILE A 358 17.19 -7.68 -1.84
CA ILE A 358 15.97 -7.19 -1.21
C ILE A 358 14.95 -8.32 -1.12
N ARG A 359 14.27 -8.43 0.03
CA ARG A 359 13.21 -9.41 0.30
C ARG A 359 11.92 -8.67 0.60
N PHE A 360 10.89 -8.93 -0.19
CA PHE A 360 9.52 -8.53 0.11
C PHE A 360 8.81 -9.65 0.87
N ILE A 361 8.15 -9.32 1.97
CA ILE A 361 7.28 -10.23 2.72
C ILE A 361 5.86 -9.66 2.66
N ASN A 362 5.00 -10.30 1.88
CA ASN A 362 3.65 -9.82 1.63
C ASN A 362 2.68 -10.40 2.66
N PHE A 363 2.02 -9.53 3.41
CA PHE A 363 0.92 -9.92 4.28
C PHE A 363 -0.31 -10.30 3.45
N GLY A 364 -1.06 -11.28 3.95
CA GLY A 364 -2.37 -11.65 3.45
C GLY A 364 -3.48 -10.70 3.93
N PRO A 365 -4.74 -10.93 3.53
CA PRO A 365 -5.30 -12.14 2.93
C PRO A 365 -5.10 -12.20 1.41
N GLY A 366 -4.75 -13.40 0.92
CA GLY A 366 -4.49 -13.65 -0.51
C GLY A 366 -3.13 -13.14 -0.99
N ASN A 367 -2.93 -13.15 -2.31
CA ASN A 367 -1.61 -12.95 -2.94
C ASN A 367 -1.54 -11.73 -3.88
N VAL A 368 -2.41 -10.72 -3.67
CA VAL A 368 -2.56 -9.58 -4.60
C VAL A 368 -1.26 -8.76 -4.69
N THR A 369 -0.72 -8.31 -3.55
CA THR A 369 0.53 -7.53 -3.50
C THR A 369 1.71 -8.34 -4.01
N HIS A 370 1.81 -9.62 -3.60
CA HIS A 370 2.81 -10.54 -4.14
C HIS A 370 2.74 -10.60 -5.67
N GLY A 371 1.54 -10.75 -6.25
CA GLY A 371 1.32 -10.81 -7.68
C GLY A 371 1.54 -9.48 -8.43
N ILE A 372 1.41 -8.33 -7.76
CA ILE A 372 1.77 -7.01 -8.30
C ILE A 372 3.29 -6.87 -8.35
N ILE A 373 3.98 -7.23 -7.26
CA ILE A 373 5.44 -7.14 -7.12
C ILE A 373 6.13 -8.11 -8.08
N SER A 374 5.67 -9.36 -8.20
CA SER A 374 6.24 -10.33 -9.14
C SER A 374 6.20 -9.83 -10.60
N LYS A 375 5.13 -9.14 -11.01
CA LYS A 375 5.06 -8.50 -12.34
C LYS A 375 6.05 -7.34 -12.46
N PHE A 376 6.12 -6.47 -11.44
CA PHE A 376 7.10 -5.39 -11.40
C PHE A 376 8.54 -5.88 -11.58
N ILE A 377 8.94 -6.94 -10.86
CA ILE A 377 10.28 -7.54 -10.94
C ILE A 377 10.55 -8.04 -12.37
N ASN A 378 9.62 -8.81 -12.94
CA ASN A 378 9.76 -9.37 -14.30
C ASN A 378 9.88 -8.29 -15.38
N ASP A 379 9.11 -7.21 -15.22
CA ASP A 379 9.07 -6.11 -16.19
C ASP A 379 10.19 -5.09 -16.02
N TYR A 380 10.89 -5.09 -14.89
CA TYR A 380 11.92 -4.11 -14.59
C TYR A 380 13.03 -4.12 -15.65
N LYS A 381 13.45 -5.30 -16.11
CA LYS A 381 14.43 -5.43 -17.21
C LYS A 381 13.96 -4.81 -18.51
N ILE A 382 12.67 -4.88 -18.82
CA ILE A 382 12.10 -4.32 -20.06
C ILE A 382 12.04 -2.79 -19.96
N VAL A 383 11.56 -2.29 -18.82
CA VAL A 383 11.25 -0.85 -18.65
C VAL A 383 12.48 -0.04 -18.26
N ARG A 384 13.36 -0.61 -17.43
CA ARG A 384 14.56 0.05 -16.89
C ARG A 384 15.86 -0.47 -17.47
N LYS A 385 15.82 -1.49 -18.34
CA LYS A 385 17.01 -2.08 -18.98
C LYS A 385 18.03 -2.64 -17.98
N LEU A 386 17.54 -3.09 -16.83
CA LEU A 386 18.35 -3.64 -15.76
C LEU A 386 17.73 -4.94 -15.24
N ASP A 387 18.51 -6.01 -15.21
CA ASP A 387 18.08 -7.28 -14.62
C ASP A 387 18.35 -7.28 -13.12
N ILE A 388 17.30 -7.55 -12.34
CA ILE A 388 17.34 -7.53 -10.87
C ILE A 388 16.86 -8.86 -10.27
N HIS A 389 16.45 -9.83 -11.09
CA HIS A 389 15.73 -11.01 -10.63
C HIS A 389 16.48 -11.80 -9.56
N ASP A 390 17.79 -12.01 -9.76
CA ASP A 390 18.63 -12.80 -8.83
C ASP A 390 18.94 -12.08 -7.49
N ARG A 391 18.52 -10.82 -7.37
CA ARG A 391 18.72 -9.98 -6.19
C ARG A 391 17.44 -9.74 -5.40
N ILE A 392 16.31 -10.33 -5.81
CA ILE A 392 15.01 -10.10 -5.19
C ILE A 392 14.36 -11.41 -4.75
N GLU A 393 13.92 -11.43 -3.50
CA GLU A 393 13.05 -12.46 -2.95
C GLU A 393 11.66 -11.87 -2.73
N ASN A 394 10.61 -12.56 -3.17
CA ASN A 394 9.23 -12.11 -3.00
C ASN A 394 8.43 -13.22 -2.33
N LEU A 395 8.24 -13.11 -1.01
CA LEU A 395 7.59 -14.10 -0.16
C LEU A 395 6.18 -13.63 0.21
N SER A 396 5.33 -14.54 0.68
CA SER A 396 3.95 -14.24 1.05
C SER A 396 3.63 -14.87 2.42
N LEU A 397 2.57 -14.39 3.07
CA LEU A 397 2.05 -14.89 4.35
C LEU A 397 0.53 -15.13 4.24
N ASP A 398 0.12 -15.75 3.12
CA ASP A 398 -1.28 -15.96 2.72
C ASP A 398 -1.77 -17.40 2.95
N ASN A 399 -0.87 -18.34 3.20
CA ASN A 399 -1.17 -19.73 3.52
C ASN A 399 -0.08 -20.33 4.43
N GLU A 400 -0.35 -21.55 4.94
CA GLU A 400 0.52 -22.24 5.89
C GLU A 400 1.92 -22.54 5.36
N ALA A 401 2.02 -23.04 4.12
CA ALA A 401 3.31 -23.39 3.53
C ALA A 401 4.21 -22.16 3.40
N ASN A 402 3.60 -21.03 3.04
CA ASN A 402 4.29 -19.75 2.91
C ASN A 402 4.69 -19.17 4.29
N ILE A 403 3.83 -19.27 5.30
CA ILE A 403 4.16 -18.93 6.70
C ILE A 403 5.32 -19.79 7.21
N GLU A 404 5.29 -21.10 6.97
CA GLU A 404 6.36 -22.01 7.39
C GLU A 404 7.67 -21.68 6.66
N GLN A 405 7.62 -21.34 5.37
CA GLN A 405 8.78 -20.91 4.59
C GLN A 405 9.43 -19.66 5.19
N VAL A 406 8.65 -18.62 5.50
CA VAL A 406 9.17 -17.39 6.12
C VAL A 406 9.74 -17.70 7.51
N SER A 407 9.06 -18.54 8.29
CA SER A 407 9.47 -18.91 9.64
C SER A 407 10.80 -19.67 9.68
N LYS A 408 11.12 -20.43 8.63
CA LYS A 408 12.42 -21.11 8.49
C LYS A 408 13.59 -20.16 8.32
N LEU A 409 13.36 -18.91 7.89
CA LEU A 409 14.40 -17.89 7.77
C LEU A 409 14.77 -17.26 9.12
N TYR A 410 13.96 -17.48 10.15
CA TYR A 410 14.26 -17.05 11.52
C TYR A 410 15.20 -18.02 12.26
N LYS A 411 15.07 -19.32 11.96
CA LYS A 411 15.84 -20.40 12.58
C LYS A 411 17.23 -20.50 11.98
#